data_AF-A0A1G2VCX5-F1
#
_entry.id   AF-A0A1G2VCX5-F1
#
_cell.length_a   1.000
_cell.length_b   1.000
_cell.length_c   1.000
_cell.angle_alpha   90.00
_cell.angle_beta   90.00
_cell.angle_gamma   90.00
#
_symmetry.space_group_name_H-M   'P 1'
#
loop_
_entity.id
_entity.type
_entity.pdbx_description
1 polymer ?
#
loop_
_entity_poly.entity_id
_entity_poly.type
_entity_poly.pdbx_seq_one_letter_code
_entity_poly.pdbx_strand_id
1 'polypeptide(L)'
;MFNAALDYLAQLKKEGKTVLIIGLKTQSVDIVRELGKKVSMPFVASRWVGGTLTNFPEISKRIKYFLDLEKKREQGELAKYTKRERVMFDKEIVTLERKWGGIKHMSKLPDALLLLDSTEKQAIINEAKEAKIPVVAIVDTNTDPKPIDYPIPANDDSISSLQFLSGEIAKALTT
;
A
#
# COMPACT_ATOMS: atom_id res chain seq x y z
N MET A 1 10.90 -13.32 -16.01
CA MET A 1 10.38 -13.01 -14.67
C MET A 1 9.96 -11.55 -14.58
N PHE A 2 10.87 -10.58 -14.76
CA PHE A 2 10.52 -9.15 -14.73
C PHE A 2 9.46 -8.73 -15.79
N ASN A 3 9.68 -9.09 -17.07
CA ASN A 3 8.70 -8.76 -18.12
C ASN A 3 7.32 -9.39 -17.87
N ALA A 4 7.27 -10.63 -17.39
CA ALA A 4 6.00 -11.29 -17.07
C ALA A 4 5.23 -10.57 -15.95
N ALA A 5 5.94 -10.03 -14.95
CA ALA A 5 5.32 -9.22 -13.91
C ALA A 5 4.81 -7.88 -14.46
N LEU A 6 5.56 -7.22 -15.35
CA LEU A 6 5.11 -5.98 -16.00
C LEU A 6 3.89 -6.22 -16.92
N ASP A 7 3.91 -7.29 -17.70
CA ASP A 7 2.80 -7.68 -18.58
C ASP A 7 1.53 -7.96 -17.76
N TYR A 8 1.67 -8.64 -16.63
CA TYR A 8 0.57 -8.89 -15.70
C TYR A 8 0.01 -7.58 -15.10
N LEU A 9 0.88 -6.68 -14.64
CA LEU A 9 0.46 -5.37 -14.12
C LEU A 9 -0.24 -4.51 -15.19
N ALA A 10 0.26 -4.52 -16.42
CA ALA A 10 -0.36 -3.84 -17.55
C ALA A 10 -1.74 -4.45 -17.89
N GLN A 11 -1.88 -5.77 -17.82
CA GLN A 11 -3.17 -6.45 -17.99
C GLN A 11 -4.18 -6.04 -16.91
N LEU A 12 -3.78 -6.05 -15.63
CA LEU A 12 -4.64 -5.61 -14.53
C LEU A 12 -5.12 -4.17 -14.72
N LYS A 13 -4.24 -3.28 -15.19
CA LYS A 13 -4.61 -1.91 -15.48
C LYS A 13 -5.65 -1.81 -16.60
N LYS A 14 -5.47 -2.54 -17.69
CA LYS A 14 -6.44 -2.61 -18.81
C LYS A 14 -7.81 -3.12 -18.38
N GLU A 15 -7.83 -4.05 -17.43
CA GLU A 15 -9.06 -4.58 -16.83
C GLU A 15 -9.69 -3.63 -15.80
N GLY A 16 -9.06 -2.48 -15.50
CA GLY A 16 -9.54 -1.53 -14.49
C GLY A 16 -9.43 -2.05 -13.05
N LYS A 17 -8.58 -3.06 -12.84
CA LYS A 17 -8.34 -3.67 -11.54
C LYS A 17 -7.45 -2.80 -10.66
N THR A 18 -7.60 -2.97 -9.35
CA THR A 18 -6.89 -2.18 -8.35
C THR A 18 -5.68 -2.93 -7.82
N VAL A 19 -4.50 -2.33 -7.90
CA VAL A 19 -3.25 -2.89 -7.38
C VAL A 19 -2.86 -2.15 -6.10
N LEU A 20 -2.65 -2.87 -5.01
CA LEU A 20 -2.16 -2.29 -3.75
C LEU A 20 -0.63 -2.32 -3.73
N ILE A 21 -0.01 -1.14 -3.70
CA ILE A 21 1.45 -0.99 -3.71
C ILE A 21 1.95 -0.89 -2.27
N ILE A 22 2.85 -1.77 -1.87
CA ILE A 22 3.32 -1.87 -0.50
C ILE A 22 4.84 -1.70 -0.49
N GLY A 23 5.31 -0.80 0.37
CA GLY A 23 6.71 -0.79 0.80
C GLY A 23 6.88 -0.17 2.17
N LEU A 24 7.54 -0.90 3.06
CA LEU A 24 7.64 -0.61 4.48
C LEU A 24 9.05 -0.19 4.88
N LYS A 25 10.05 -0.56 4.07
CA LYS A 25 11.45 -0.23 4.31
C LYS A 25 11.70 1.25 4.05
N THR A 26 12.52 1.90 4.88
CA THR A 26 12.82 3.34 4.78
C THR A 26 13.20 3.79 3.36
N GLN A 27 13.94 2.96 2.62
CA GLN A 27 14.35 3.21 1.24
C GLN A 27 13.18 3.20 0.23
N SER A 28 12.14 2.40 0.50
CA SER A 28 10.96 2.23 -0.36
C SER A 28 9.82 3.20 -0.06
N VAL A 29 9.77 3.78 1.16
CA VAL A 29 8.64 4.59 1.64
C VAL A 29 8.29 5.74 0.69
N ASP A 30 9.30 6.53 0.31
CA ASP A 30 9.07 7.70 -0.53
C ASP A 30 8.75 7.30 -1.97
N ILE A 31 9.44 6.27 -2.48
CA ILE A 31 9.23 5.71 -3.82
C ILE A 31 7.80 5.18 -3.98
N VAL A 32 7.30 4.41 -3.01
CA VAL A 32 5.93 3.85 -3.02
C VAL A 32 4.89 4.96 -2.97
N ARG A 33 5.12 5.99 -2.14
CA ARG A 33 4.21 7.13 -2.02
C ARG A 33 4.12 7.92 -3.31
N GLU A 34 5.26 8.19 -3.95
CA GLU A 34 5.30 8.88 -5.25
C GLU A 34 4.68 8.03 -6.35
N LEU A 35 4.99 6.74 -6.40
CA LEU A 35 4.44 5.80 -7.38
C LEU A 35 2.92 5.73 -7.27
N GLY A 36 2.39 5.46 -6.07
CA GLY A 36 0.95 5.35 -5.82
C GLY A 36 0.20 6.61 -6.20
N LYS A 37 0.75 7.79 -5.91
CA LYS A 37 0.20 9.08 -6.35
C LYS A 37 0.22 9.23 -7.88
N LYS A 38 1.33 8.87 -8.52
CA LYS A 38 1.51 8.99 -9.97
C LYS A 38 0.54 8.09 -10.75
N VAL A 39 0.36 6.84 -10.31
CA VAL A 39 -0.53 5.87 -10.98
C VAL A 39 -1.98 5.89 -10.45
N SER A 40 -2.26 6.74 -9.46
CA SER A 40 -3.55 6.83 -8.76
C SER A 40 -4.03 5.48 -8.21
N MET A 41 -3.11 4.70 -7.64
CA MET A 41 -3.38 3.40 -7.02
C MET A 41 -3.18 3.49 -5.51
N PRO A 42 -3.91 2.66 -4.72
CA PRO A 42 -3.74 2.64 -3.28
C PRO A 42 -2.34 2.14 -2.92
N PHE A 43 -1.79 2.68 -1.83
CA PHE A 43 -0.45 2.32 -1.38
C PHE A 43 -0.32 2.27 0.15
N VAL A 44 0.65 1.50 0.64
CA VAL A 44 1.05 1.42 2.04
C VAL A 44 2.55 1.68 2.14
N ALA A 45 2.91 2.83 2.71
CA ALA A 45 4.29 3.33 2.78
C ALA A 45 4.83 3.44 4.22
N SER A 46 4.17 2.83 5.20
CA SER A 46 4.52 3.03 6.61
C SER A 46 4.65 1.72 7.36
N ARG A 47 3.53 1.14 7.78
CA ARG A 47 3.47 -0.10 8.53
C ARG A 47 2.29 -0.90 8.04
N TRP A 48 2.50 -2.19 7.85
CA TRP A 48 1.41 -3.12 7.60
C TRP A 48 0.64 -3.37 8.90
N VAL A 49 -0.68 -3.21 8.84
CA VAL A 49 -1.56 -3.59 9.94
C VAL A 49 -2.06 -4.99 9.64
N GLY A 50 -1.70 -5.96 10.47
CA GLY A 50 -2.18 -7.33 10.30
C GLY A 50 -3.71 -7.38 10.25
N GLY A 51 -4.24 -8.19 9.33
CA GLY A 51 -5.67 -8.29 9.05
C GLY A 51 -6.21 -7.23 8.09
N THR A 52 -5.33 -6.52 7.36
CA THR A 52 -5.74 -5.55 6.33
C THR A 52 -6.51 -6.23 5.21
N LEU A 53 -6.14 -7.46 4.84
CA LEU A 53 -6.82 -8.21 3.77
C LEU A 53 -7.87 -9.16 4.35
N THR A 54 -7.53 -9.90 5.41
CA THR A 54 -8.41 -10.94 5.97
C THR A 54 -9.57 -10.36 6.81
N ASN A 55 -9.38 -9.18 7.42
CA ASN A 55 -10.40 -8.47 8.19
C ASN A 55 -10.70 -7.07 7.63
N PHE A 56 -10.75 -6.96 6.30
CA PHE A 56 -11.04 -5.70 5.61
C PHE A 56 -12.34 -5.00 6.05
N PRO A 57 -13.45 -5.70 6.38
CA PRO A 57 -14.66 -5.02 6.85
C PRO A 57 -14.44 -4.17 8.11
N GLU A 58 -13.63 -4.64 9.06
CA GLU A 58 -13.34 -3.91 10.29
C GLU A 58 -12.34 -2.77 10.04
N ILE A 59 -11.35 -3.00 9.19
CA ILE A 59 -10.42 -1.96 8.74
C ILE A 59 -11.17 -0.85 7.98
N SER A 60 -12.13 -1.20 7.14
CA SER A 60 -12.97 -0.24 6.43
C SER A 60 -13.77 0.64 7.39
N LYS A 61 -14.28 0.10 8.50
CA LYS A 61 -14.93 0.92 9.55
C LYS A 61 -13.95 1.91 10.17
N ARG A 62 -12.70 1.49 10.45
CA ARG A 62 -11.65 2.37 10.98
C ARG A 62 -11.26 3.46 9.98
N ILE A 63 -11.21 3.16 8.69
CA ILE A 63 -10.98 4.15 7.63
C ILE A 63 -12.15 5.14 7.55
N LYS A 64 -13.40 4.68 7.65
CA LYS A 64 -14.57 5.58 7.70
C LYS A 64 -14.54 6.52 8.89
N TYR A 65 -14.15 6.02 10.06
CA TYR A 65 -13.95 6.85 11.25
C TYR A 65 -12.85 7.91 11.04
N PHE A 66 -11.73 7.52 10.41
CA PHE A 66 -10.67 8.45 10.04
C PHE A 66 -11.18 9.57 9.10
N LEU A 67 -11.93 9.22 8.05
CA LEU A 67 -12.50 10.20 7.11
C LEU A 67 -13.53 11.12 7.79
N ASP A 68 -14.29 10.62 8.76
CA ASP A 68 -15.21 11.44 9.57
C ASP A 68 -14.44 12.45 10.45
N LEU A 69 -13.34 12.02 11.08
CA LEU A 69 -12.47 12.91 11.84
C LEU A 69 -11.82 14.00 10.98
N GLU A 70 -11.36 13.66 9.76
CA GLU A 70 -10.85 14.67 8.81
C GLU A 70 -11.93 15.68 8.44
N LYS A 71 -13.14 15.23 8.11
CA LYS A 71 -14.26 16.13 7.78
C LYS A 71 -14.64 17.05 8.94
N LYS A 72 -14.71 16.53 10.16
CA LYS A 72 -15.00 17.34 11.37
C LYS A 72 -13.92 18.38 11.65
N ARG A 73 -12.66 18.07 11.32
CA ARG A 73 -11.55 19.00 11.39
C ARG A 73 -11.69 20.12 10.36
N GLU A 74 -11.99 19.78 9.10
CA GLU A 74 -12.18 20.75 8.02
C GLU A 74 -13.39 21.65 8.24
N GLN A 75 -14.50 21.10 8.75
CA GLN A 75 -15.72 21.84 9.04
C GLN A 75 -15.61 22.72 10.31
N GLY A 76 -14.50 22.65 11.03
CA GLY A 76 -14.29 23.42 12.26
C GLY A 76 -15.14 22.97 13.43
N GLU A 77 -15.83 21.82 13.36
CA GLU A 77 -16.62 21.27 14.47
C GLU A 77 -15.76 20.97 15.69
N LEU A 78 -14.46 20.71 15.48
CA LEU A 78 -13.47 20.53 16.53
C LEU A 78 -13.26 21.78 17.41
N ALA A 79 -13.74 22.96 16.98
CA ALA A 79 -13.67 24.19 17.78
C ALA A 79 -14.54 24.16 19.05
N LYS A 80 -15.55 23.27 19.10
CA LYS A 80 -16.42 23.08 20.26
C LYS A 80 -15.70 22.39 21.43
N TYR A 81 -14.57 21.75 21.18
CA TYR A 81 -13.81 20.99 22.17
C TYR A 81 -12.70 21.82 22.83
N THR A 82 -12.27 21.36 24.01
CA THR A 82 -11.19 21.99 24.76
C THR A 82 -9.86 21.93 23.98
N LYS A 83 -8.91 22.81 24.33
CA LYS A 83 -7.56 22.80 23.71
C LYS A 83 -6.86 21.44 23.85
N ARG A 84 -7.07 20.74 24.97
CA ARG A 84 -6.48 19.40 25.22
C ARG A 84 -7.05 18.36 24.27
N GLU A 85 -8.37 18.32 24.13
CA GLU A 85 -9.06 17.37 23.24
C GLU A 85 -8.71 17.62 21.78
N ARG A 86 -8.63 18.89 21.35
CA ARG A 86 -8.17 19.23 19.99
C ARG A 86 -6.78 18.67 19.69
N VAL A 87 -5.83 18.82 20.61
CA VAL A 87 -4.48 18.24 20.44
C VAL A 87 -4.52 16.70 20.39
N MET A 88 -5.41 16.06 21.14
CA MET A 88 -5.58 14.59 21.04
C MET A 88 -6.12 14.18 19.68
N PHE A 89 -7.16 14.86 19.18
CA PHE A 89 -7.72 14.60 17.85
C PHE A 89 -6.68 14.83 16.74
N ASP A 90 -5.90 15.91 16.81
CA ASP A 90 -4.84 16.17 15.82
C ASP A 90 -3.79 15.06 15.83
N LYS A 91 -3.36 14.59 17.01
CA LYS A 91 -2.42 13.46 17.13
C LYS A 91 -3.01 12.17 16.58
N GLU A 92 -4.28 11.92 16.83
CA GLU A 92 -4.99 10.75 16.32
C GLU A 92 -5.09 10.79 14.79
N ILE A 93 -5.48 11.93 14.21
CA ILE A 93 -5.54 12.14 12.76
C ILE A 93 -4.18 11.91 12.10
N VAL A 94 -3.10 12.47 12.65
CA VAL A 94 -1.74 12.25 12.13
C VAL A 94 -1.35 10.78 12.19
N THR A 95 -1.71 10.09 13.27
CA THR A 95 -1.44 8.65 13.43
C THR A 95 -2.23 7.81 12.44
N LEU A 96 -3.51 8.15 12.22
CA LEU A 96 -4.40 7.45 11.29
C LEU A 96 -4.00 7.73 9.84
N GLU A 97 -3.65 8.96 9.46
CA GLU A 97 -3.17 9.31 8.11
C GLU A 97 -1.86 8.57 7.81
N ARG A 98 -0.95 8.45 8.78
CA ARG A 98 0.28 7.66 8.59
C ARG A 98 -0.04 6.19 8.28
N LYS A 99 -1.05 5.59 8.91
CA LYS A 99 -1.40 4.17 8.76
C LYS A 99 -2.25 3.91 7.51
N TRP A 100 -3.26 4.73 7.29
CA TRP A 100 -4.35 4.47 6.35
C TRP A 100 -4.42 5.46 5.19
N GLY A 101 -3.62 6.53 5.21
CA GLY A 101 -3.72 7.62 4.23
C GLY A 101 -3.61 7.17 2.77
N GLY A 102 -2.79 6.14 2.50
CA GLY A 102 -2.64 5.59 1.15
C GLY A 102 -3.72 4.58 0.74
N ILE A 103 -4.55 4.08 1.67
CA ILE A 103 -5.68 3.19 1.38
C ILE A 103 -7.04 3.82 1.69
N LYS A 104 -7.08 5.11 2.05
CA LYS A 104 -8.31 5.79 2.48
C LYS A 104 -9.41 5.85 1.42
N HIS A 105 -9.03 5.79 0.15
CA HIS A 105 -9.95 5.78 -0.99
C HIS A 105 -10.30 4.36 -1.48
N MET A 106 -9.82 3.33 -0.80
CA MET A 106 -10.06 1.94 -1.18
C MET A 106 -11.44 1.49 -0.69
N SER A 107 -12.36 1.24 -1.63
CA SER A 107 -13.73 0.80 -1.34
C SER A 107 -13.89 -0.72 -1.30
N LYS A 108 -13.03 -1.45 -2.02
CA LYS A 108 -13.01 -2.91 -2.16
C LYS A 108 -11.60 -3.45 -1.90
N LEU A 109 -11.49 -4.75 -1.66
CA LEU A 109 -10.20 -5.43 -1.62
C LEU A 109 -9.43 -5.22 -2.93
N PRO A 110 -8.09 -5.13 -2.88
CA PRO A 110 -7.28 -5.04 -4.08
C PRO A 110 -7.32 -6.35 -4.86
N ASP A 111 -7.20 -6.24 -6.19
CA ASP A 111 -7.20 -7.38 -7.10
C ASP A 111 -5.80 -8.02 -7.22
N ALA A 112 -4.74 -7.28 -6.87
CA ALA A 112 -3.37 -7.79 -6.77
C ALA A 112 -2.54 -6.97 -5.77
N LEU A 113 -1.49 -7.57 -5.24
CA LEU A 113 -0.50 -6.89 -4.39
C LEU A 113 0.81 -6.70 -5.15
N LEU A 114 1.45 -5.55 -4.92
CA LEU A 114 2.80 -5.26 -5.37
C LEU A 114 3.68 -4.93 -4.16
N LEU A 115 4.62 -5.81 -3.83
CA LEU A 115 5.59 -5.65 -2.74
C LEU A 115 6.95 -5.21 -3.28
N LEU A 116 7.41 -4.02 -2.88
CA LEU A 116 8.70 -3.49 -3.31
C LEU A 116 9.86 -3.80 -2.34
N ASP A 117 9.60 -4.44 -1.20
CA ASP A 117 10.65 -4.84 -0.27
C ASP A 117 10.34 -6.15 0.47
N SER A 118 11.32 -6.67 1.20
CA SER A 118 11.26 -7.92 1.96
C SER A 118 10.70 -7.81 3.39
N THR A 119 10.42 -6.61 3.89
CA THR A 119 9.99 -6.38 5.29
C THR A 119 8.57 -6.87 5.54
N GLU A 120 8.36 -7.63 6.62
CA GLU A 120 7.04 -8.22 6.99
C GLU A 120 6.36 -9.01 5.85
N LYS A 121 7.10 -9.37 4.81
CA LYS A 121 6.61 -9.98 3.57
C LYS A 121 5.83 -11.27 3.82
N GLN A 122 6.27 -12.10 4.77
CA GLN A 122 5.58 -13.36 5.09
C GLN A 122 4.15 -13.14 5.60
N ALA A 123 3.92 -12.16 6.47
CA ALA A 123 2.58 -11.88 7.00
C ALA A 123 1.65 -11.41 5.88
N ILE A 124 2.15 -10.53 5.00
CA ILE A 124 1.39 -10.00 3.86
C ILE A 124 1.07 -11.11 2.86
N ILE A 125 2.06 -11.94 2.51
CA ILE A 125 1.88 -13.08 1.59
C ILE A 125 0.87 -14.08 2.15
N ASN A 126 0.93 -14.39 3.45
CA ASN A 126 0.00 -15.30 4.08
C ASN A 126 -1.44 -14.76 4.03
N GLU A 127 -1.64 -13.49 4.39
CA GLU A 127 -2.94 -12.83 4.27
C GLU A 127 -3.45 -12.80 2.82
N ALA A 128 -2.57 -12.52 1.85
CA ALA A 128 -2.90 -12.49 0.43
C ALA A 128 -3.34 -13.88 -0.05
N LYS A 129 -2.65 -14.93 0.38
CA LYS A 129 -2.99 -16.32 0.05
C LYS A 129 -4.34 -16.73 0.61
N GLU A 130 -4.64 -16.36 1.86
CA GLU A 130 -5.96 -16.59 2.47
C GLU A 130 -7.07 -15.83 1.73
N ALA A 131 -6.80 -14.58 1.33
CA ALA A 131 -7.71 -13.75 0.56
C ALA A 131 -7.78 -14.12 -0.94
N LYS A 132 -6.96 -15.08 -1.40
CA LYS A 132 -6.79 -15.48 -2.82
C LYS A 132 -6.41 -14.32 -3.75
N ILE A 133 -5.60 -13.39 -3.25
CA ILE A 133 -5.10 -12.24 -3.99
C ILE A 133 -3.70 -12.57 -4.53
N PRO A 134 -3.46 -12.47 -5.85
CA PRO A 134 -2.16 -12.73 -6.43
C PRO A 134 -1.11 -11.70 -6.00
N VAL A 135 0.12 -12.16 -5.80
CA VAL A 135 1.23 -11.36 -5.27
C VAL A 135 2.34 -11.20 -6.31
N VAL A 136 2.64 -9.94 -6.63
CA VAL A 136 3.85 -9.51 -7.33
C VAL A 136 4.82 -8.98 -6.29
N ALA A 137 6.04 -9.49 -6.23
CA ALA A 137 6.99 -9.05 -5.20
C ALA A 137 8.44 -9.04 -5.69
N ILE A 138 9.21 -8.06 -5.23
CA ILE A 138 10.66 -8.06 -5.39
C ILE A 138 11.24 -9.20 -4.55
N VAL A 139 12.16 -9.97 -5.14
CA VAL A 139 12.86 -11.08 -4.49
C VAL A 139 14.35 -10.78 -4.57
N ASP A 140 14.99 -10.74 -3.39
CA ASP A 140 16.45 -10.69 -3.27
C ASP A 140 16.99 -12.08 -2.86
N THR A 141 18.31 -12.22 -2.83
CA THR A 141 19.06 -13.46 -2.52
C THR A 141 18.65 -14.16 -1.23
N ASN A 142 18.07 -13.42 -0.27
CA ASN A 142 17.63 -13.92 1.03
C ASN A 142 16.14 -14.29 1.12
N THR A 143 15.39 -14.15 0.03
CA THR A 143 13.93 -14.31 0.00
C THR A 143 13.52 -15.56 -0.78
N ASP A 144 12.66 -16.41 -0.21
CA ASP A 144 12.08 -17.56 -0.94
C ASP A 144 11.06 -17.07 -1.98
N PRO A 145 11.25 -17.35 -3.29
CA PRO A 145 10.29 -16.95 -4.33
C PRO A 145 9.06 -17.85 -4.42
N LYS A 146 9.06 -19.05 -3.81
CA LYS A 146 7.98 -20.04 -3.97
C LYS A 146 6.57 -19.54 -3.65
N PRO A 147 6.33 -18.73 -2.61
CA PRO A 147 4.98 -18.30 -2.27
C PRO A 147 4.54 -17.04 -3.05
N ILE A 148 5.32 -16.59 -4.03
CA ILE A 148 5.05 -15.38 -4.82
C ILE A 148 4.67 -15.81 -6.25
N ASP A 149 3.52 -15.32 -6.73
CA ASP A 149 3.03 -15.66 -8.07
C ASP A 149 3.91 -15.05 -9.18
N TYR A 150 4.32 -13.80 -9.00
CA TYR A 150 5.16 -13.06 -9.95
C TYR A 150 6.39 -12.47 -9.25
N PRO A 151 7.47 -13.27 -9.07
CA PRO A 151 8.69 -12.79 -8.45
C PRO A 151 9.49 -11.89 -9.41
N ILE A 152 9.96 -10.74 -8.89
CA ILE A 152 10.84 -9.81 -9.59
C ILE A 152 12.23 -9.89 -8.94
N PRO A 153 13.22 -10.56 -9.56
CA PRO A 153 14.56 -10.61 -9.00
C PRO A 153 15.21 -9.23 -9.04
N ALA A 154 15.44 -8.62 -7.87
CA ALA A 154 16.07 -7.31 -7.75
C ALA A 154 16.59 -7.04 -6.34
N ASN A 155 17.58 -6.14 -6.25
CA ASN A 155 18.11 -5.67 -4.99
C ASN A 155 17.14 -4.64 -4.36
N ASP A 156 16.64 -4.93 -3.16
CA ASP A 156 15.73 -4.08 -2.39
C ASP A 156 16.44 -3.15 -1.38
N ASP A 157 17.78 -3.23 -1.25
CA ASP A 157 18.61 -2.33 -0.44
C ASP A 157 19.01 -1.05 -1.18
N SER A 158 19.02 -1.09 -2.52
CA SER A 158 19.47 0.02 -3.35
C SER A 158 18.30 0.91 -3.77
N ILE A 159 18.33 2.18 -3.35
CA ILE A 159 17.37 3.21 -3.76
C ILE A 159 17.32 3.33 -5.29
N SER A 160 18.48 3.32 -5.96
CA SER A 160 18.55 3.43 -7.42
C SER A 160 17.88 2.25 -8.12
N SER A 161 18.01 1.04 -7.57
CA SER A 161 17.33 -0.17 -8.07
C SER A 161 15.82 -0.03 -7.94
N LEU A 162 15.34 0.35 -6.75
CA LEU A 162 13.90 0.57 -6.49
C LEU A 162 13.32 1.70 -7.36
N GLN A 163 14.07 2.78 -7.58
CA GLN A 163 13.67 3.89 -8.46
C GLN A 163 13.55 3.43 -9.93
N PHE A 164 14.51 2.65 -10.42
CA PHE A 164 14.43 2.08 -11.76
C PHE A 164 13.19 1.18 -11.91
N LEU A 165 12.97 0.27 -10.97
CA LEU A 165 11.83 -0.67 -10.99
C LEU A 165 10.49 0.06 -10.90
N SER A 166 10.36 1.01 -9.97
CA SER A 166 9.16 1.83 -9.84
C SER A 166 8.89 2.65 -11.10
N GLY A 167 9.94 3.12 -11.80
CA GLY A 167 9.82 3.80 -13.09
C GLY A 167 9.21 2.91 -14.17
N GLU A 168 9.70 1.68 -14.31
CA GLU A 168 9.16 0.71 -15.28
C GLU A 168 7.75 0.25 -14.91
N ILE A 169 7.49 -0.01 -13.63
CA ILE A 169 6.15 -0.35 -13.13
C ILE A 169 5.17 0.80 -13.36
N ALA A 170 5.59 2.05 -13.14
CA ALA A 170 4.75 3.22 -13.41
C ALA A 170 4.34 3.28 -14.88
N LYS A 171 5.27 2.99 -15.80
CA LYS A 171 4.96 2.95 -17.24
C LYS A 171 3.92 1.86 -17.52
N ALA A 172 4.10 0.65 -16.97
CA ALA A 172 3.16 -0.45 -17.14
C ALA A 172 1.76 -0.17 -16.57
N LEU A 173 1.66 0.58 -15.47
CA LEU A 173 0.39 0.94 -14.82
C LEU A 173 -0.26 2.23 -15.35
N THR A 174 0.43 2.96 -16.23
CA THR A 174 -0.09 4.19 -16.87
C THR A 174 -0.51 3.97 -18.31
N THR A 175 0.10 2.99 -18.98
CA THR A 175 -0.18 2.61 -20.39
C THR A 175 -1.42 1.73 -20.48
#